data_AF-A0A3N5VL69-F1
#
_entry.id   AF-A0A3N5VL69-F1
#
_cell.length_a   1.000
_cell.length_b   1.000
_cell.length_c   1.000
_cell.angle_alpha   90.00
_cell.angle_beta   90.00
_cell.angle_gamma   90.00
#
_symmetry.space_group_name_H-M   'P 1'
#
loop_
_entity.id
_entity.type
_entity.pdbx_description
1 polymer ?
#
loop_
_entity_poly.entity_id
_entity_poly.type
_entity_poly.pdbx_seq_one_letter_code
_entity_poly.pdbx_strand_id
1 'polypeptide(L)'
;MGLMKRLGELLRKGKSCPEPEESDFCERAQREPENAKVHLKLAEVYQKKGAKQKAVAEYLLAADLFTKDQFYGRALAIYKQLCRRDPSLDQVYGKMADIYREKGCLADAFHQYRILAQHYEDSGEKEKALEIVKIMGEIDLKKIDGSGGEESRAIPRGKEEESSGPAEAVAERGFDLGAALTTAETLPVEIPQKVSVLEKGIGVEEIFKELKDLGGPSAADPHFNYNMGVAYRELGFFDEAMDQFEAAVKKGQKPFEALSMLGFGHWEKGMWDDARQSFEKALGAEKIPQEKVLSVKYILSLLYQESGQIENALRLLHEIATMDKGFLQVPKEIAELVNNAESRSIARLKTYARA
;
A
#
# COMPACT_ATOMS: atom_id res chain seq x y z
N MET A 1 4.46 67.73 26.34
CA MET A 1 5.37 66.73 25.74
C MET A 1 5.44 65.48 26.61
N GLY A 2 4.54 64.51 26.54
CA GLY A 2 3.38 64.30 25.68
C GLY A 2 3.02 62.84 25.87
N LEU A 3 1.77 62.57 26.25
CA LEU A 3 1.21 61.21 26.36
C LEU A 3 1.48 60.36 25.10
N MET A 4 1.70 61.00 23.95
CA MET A 4 2.17 60.41 22.69
C MET A 4 3.52 59.68 22.77
N LYS A 5 4.45 60.07 23.67
CA LYS A 5 5.73 59.37 23.84
C LYS A 5 5.55 58.05 24.61
N ARG A 6 4.69 58.03 25.64
CA ARG A 6 4.31 56.82 26.37
C ARG A 6 3.36 55.92 25.57
N LEU A 7 2.47 56.49 24.75
CA LEU A 7 1.67 55.74 23.79
C LEU A 7 2.56 55.13 22.68
N GLY A 8 3.60 55.84 22.25
CA GLY A 8 4.60 55.35 21.30
C GLY A 8 5.48 54.21 21.85
N GLU A 9 5.72 54.16 23.16
CA GLU A 9 6.40 53.03 23.82
C GLU A 9 5.45 51.84 24.10
N LEU A 10 4.17 52.09 24.39
CA LEU A 10 3.15 51.05 24.58
C LEU A 10 2.71 50.40 23.25
N LEU A 11 2.65 51.17 22.16
CA LEU A 11 2.39 50.64 20.82
C LEU A 11 3.62 49.96 20.20
N ARG A 12 4.84 50.26 20.67
CA ARG A 12 6.06 49.51 20.31
C ARG A 12 6.13 48.14 21.01
N LYS A 13 5.44 47.97 22.14
CA LYS A 13 5.25 46.67 22.83
C LYS A 13 4.13 45.80 22.23
N GLY A 14 3.47 46.26 21.16
CA GLY A 14 2.43 45.52 20.44
C GLY A 14 2.90 44.78 19.18
N LYS A 15 4.19 44.83 18.84
CA LYS A 15 4.78 43.97 17.81
C LYS A 15 5.65 42.93 18.52
N SER A 16 5.30 41.66 18.34
CA SER A 16 6.04 40.52 18.84
C SER A 16 7.53 40.68 18.50
N CYS A 17 8.33 41.07 19.48
CA CYS A 17 9.75 40.76 19.42
C CYS A 17 9.83 39.23 19.34
N PRO A 18 10.48 38.65 18.32
CA PRO A 18 10.82 37.24 18.40
C PRO A 18 11.62 37.06 19.69
N GLU A 19 11.13 36.22 20.60
CA GLU A 19 11.86 35.86 21.83
C GLU A 19 13.29 35.41 21.45
N PRO A 20 14.29 35.55 22.34
CA PRO A 20 15.70 35.34 22.01
C PRO A 20 15.99 34.00 21.31
N GLU A 21 15.22 32.94 21.60
CA GLU A 21 15.32 31.65 20.91
C GLU A 21 14.85 31.69 19.44
N GLU A 22 13.75 32.38 19.12
CA GLU A 22 13.27 32.51 17.73
C GLU A 22 14.22 33.36 16.89
N SER A 23 14.71 34.46 17.47
CA SER A 23 15.68 35.34 16.79
C SER A 23 17.00 34.60 16.51
N ASP A 24 17.50 33.83 17.49
CA ASP A 24 18.73 33.03 17.33
C ASP A 24 18.58 31.95 16.25
N PHE A 25 17.48 31.18 16.26
CA PHE A 25 17.25 30.16 15.23
C PHE A 25 16.97 30.76 13.85
N CYS A 26 16.30 31.92 13.76
CA CYS A 26 16.14 32.64 12.49
C CYS A 26 17.48 33.12 11.92
N GLU A 27 18.35 33.69 12.76
CA GLU A 27 19.70 34.11 12.33
C GLU A 27 20.54 32.90 11.89
N ARG A 28 20.44 31.77 12.60
CA ARG A 28 21.13 30.54 12.21
C ARG A 28 20.59 29.97 10.90
N ALA A 29 19.28 29.99 10.70
CA ALA A 29 18.66 29.57 9.43
C ALA A 29 19.10 30.47 8.25
N GLN A 30 19.34 31.76 8.50
CA GLN A 30 19.87 32.67 7.48
C GLN A 30 21.35 32.43 7.16
N ARG A 31 22.16 32.05 8.16
CA ARG A 31 23.59 31.75 7.98
C ARG A 31 23.82 30.38 7.36
N GLU A 32 22.95 29.43 7.66
CA GLU A 32 23.03 28.03 7.22
C GLU A 32 21.73 27.60 6.52
N PRO A 33 21.37 28.20 5.36
CA PRO A 33 20.08 27.96 4.69
C PRO A 33 19.95 26.54 4.12
N GLU A 34 21.05 25.81 3.97
CA GLU A 34 21.04 24.41 3.52
C GLU A 34 21.04 23.41 4.68
N ASN A 35 21.04 23.87 5.94
CA ASN A 35 21.09 22.98 7.09
C ASN A 35 19.68 22.55 7.54
N ALA A 36 19.26 21.37 7.10
CA ALA A 36 17.95 20.78 7.44
C ALA A 36 17.65 20.75 8.95
N LYS A 37 18.69 20.55 9.79
CA LYS A 37 18.53 20.46 11.26
C LYS A 37 18.17 21.81 11.88
N VAL A 38 18.59 22.91 11.28
CA VAL A 38 18.29 24.27 11.77
C VAL A 38 16.84 24.61 11.47
N HIS A 39 16.38 24.32 10.26
CA HIS A 39 14.98 24.49 9.86
C HIS A 39 14.03 23.61 10.69
N LEU A 40 14.42 22.36 10.99
CA LEU A 40 13.62 21.48 11.85
C LEU A 40 13.41 22.05 13.26
N LYS A 41 14.47 22.59 13.88
CA LYS A 41 14.41 23.22 15.20
C LYS A 41 13.59 24.51 15.17
N LEU A 42 13.73 25.31 14.11
CA LEU A 42 12.95 26.52 13.92
C LEU A 42 11.45 26.20 13.76
N ALA A 43 11.11 25.11 13.05
CA ALA A 43 9.74 24.63 12.91
C ALA A 43 9.11 24.26 14.27
N GLU A 44 9.88 23.62 15.15
CA GLU A 44 9.44 23.28 16.51
C GLU A 44 9.23 24.51 17.39
N VAL A 45 10.09 25.53 17.26
CA VAL A 45 9.90 26.82 17.94
C VAL A 45 8.58 27.46 17.47
N TYR A 46 8.33 27.51 16.16
CA TYR A 46 7.06 28.02 15.65
C TYR A 46 5.85 27.20 16.08
N GLN A 47 6.01 25.87 16.18
CA GLN A 47 4.96 24.99 16.68
C GLN A 47 4.63 25.26 18.15
N LYS A 48 5.64 25.40 19.01
CA LYS A 48 5.43 25.73 20.44
C LYS A 48 4.73 27.08 20.62
N LYS A 49 4.98 28.03 19.73
CA LYS A 49 4.34 29.36 19.71
C LYS A 49 2.93 29.36 19.09
N GLY A 50 2.47 28.23 18.55
CA GLY A 50 1.17 28.14 17.87
C GLY A 50 1.14 28.80 16.49
N ALA A 51 2.29 29.22 15.94
CA ALA A 51 2.40 29.79 14.61
C ALA A 51 2.37 28.69 13.54
N LYS A 52 1.19 28.06 13.36
CA LYS A 52 1.01 26.85 12.55
C LYS A 52 1.53 26.97 11.12
N GLN A 53 1.20 28.05 10.41
CA GLN A 53 1.61 28.24 9.01
C GLN A 53 3.14 28.35 8.86
N LYS A 54 3.79 29.09 9.77
CA LYS A 54 5.25 29.22 9.78
C LYS A 54 5.93 27.89 10.11
N ALA A 55 5.38 27.15 11.07
CA ALA A 55 5.89 25.83 11.42
C ALA A 55 5.81 24.86 10.23
N VAL A 56 4.69 24.82 9.51
CA VAL A 56 4.53 23.97 8.32
C VAL A 56 5.56 24.34 7.25
N ALA A 57 5.75 25.64 6.96
CA ALA A 57 6.74 26.08 5.97
C ALA A 57 8.17 25.62 6.31
N GLU A 58 8.59 25.75 7.57
CA GLU A 58 9.92 25.32 8.02
C GLU A 58 10.05 23.79 8.04
N TYR A 59 8.99 23.04 8.39
CA TYR A 59 8.99 21.58 8.30
C TYR A 59 9.13 21.09 6.85
N LEU A 60 8.42 21.72 5.91
CA LEU A 60 8.54 21.40 4.48
C LEU A 60 9.96 21.66 3.97
N LEU A 61 10.54 22.81 4.32
CA LEU A 61 11.91 23.15 3.94
C LEU A 61 12.92 22.16 4.53
N ALA A 62 12.78 21.79 5.80
CA ALA A 62 13.63 20.78 6.42
C ALA A 62 13.52 19.42 5.72
N ALA A 63 12.30 18.99 5.36
CA ALA A 63 12.07 17.74 4.66
C ALA A 63 12.63 17.76 3.22
N ASP A 64 12.55 18.88 2.52
CA ASP A 64 13.13 19.08 1.19
C ASP A 64 14.66 19.00 1.23
N LEU A 65 15.28 19.64 2.22
CA LEU A 65 16.74 19.55 2.44
C LEU A 65 17.16 18.12 2.77
N PHE A 66 16.42 17.41 3.63
CA PHE A 66 16.69 15.99 3.87
C PHE A 66 16.53 15.11 2.62
N THR A 67 15.59 15.46 1.73
CA THR A 67 15.41 14.74 0.46
C THR A 67 16.59 14.99 -0.48
N LYS A 68 17.04 16.25 -0.60
CA LYS A 68 18.24 16.64 -1.36
C LYS A 68 19.50 15.91 -0.87
N ASP A 69 19.61 15.74 0.44
CA ASP A 69 20.71 15.02 1.10
C ASP A 69 20.53 13.48 1.09
N GLN A 70 19.52 12.96 0.39
CA GLN A 70 19.18 11.52 0.31
C GLN A 70 18.82 10.86 1.65
N PHE A 71 18.48 11.64 2.67
CA PHE A 71 17.94 11.16 3.95
C PHE A 71 16.42 10.96 3.87
N TYR A 72 15.95 10.15 2.92
CA TYR A 72 14.53 9.95 2.62
C TYR A 72 13.71 9.50 3.84
N GLY A 73 14.27 8.66 4.72
CA GLY A 73 13.57 8.23 5.94
C GLY A 73 13.23 9.39 6.87
N ARG A 74 14.12 10.37 7.01
CA ARG A 74 13.89 11.58 7.83
C ARG A 74 12.88 12.51 7.16
N ALA A 75 12.98 12.68 5.84
CA ALA A 75 12.00 13.47 5.07
C ALA A 75 10.59 12.88 5.19
N LEU A 76 10.43 11.57 4.95
CA LEU A 76 9.15 10.87 5.07
C LEU A 76 8.58 10.92 6.49
N ALA A 77 9.40 10.90 7.53
CA ALA A 77 8.92 11.04 8.91
C ALA A 77 8.28 12.41 9.15
N ILE A 78 8.93 13.49 8.67
CA ILE A 78 8.40 14.85 8.74
C ILE A 78 7.10 14.97 7.94
N TYR A 79 7.09 14.47 6.70
CA TYR A 79 5.90 14.50 5.85
C TYR A 79 4.72 13.74 6.44
N LYS A 80 4.93 12.52 6.95
CA LYS A 80 3.88 11.74 7.62
C LYS A 80 3.31 12.46 8.83
N GLN A 81 4.15 13.17 9.59
CA GLN A 81 3.67 13.97 10.71
C GLN A 81 2.84 15.17 10.24
N LEU A 82 3.23 15.83 9.15
CA LEU A 82 2.46 16.93 8.56
C LEU A 82 1.09 16.45 8.10
N CYS A 83 1.00 15.35 7.34
CA CYS A 83 -0.28 14.79 6.89
C CYS A 83 -1.21 14.40 8.04
N ARG A 84 -0.67 13.84 9.13
CA ARG A 84 -1.50 13.49 10.32
C ARG A 84 -2.10 14.71 11.00
N ARG A 85 -1.44 15.88 10.91
CA ARG A 85 -1.90 17.12 11.54
C ARG A 85 -2.80 17.91 10.62
N ASP A 86 -2.48 17.92 9.34
CA ASP A 86 -3.22 18.60 8.30
C ASP A 86 -3.32 17.72 7.06
N PRO A 87 -4.40 16.91 6.95
CA PRO A 87 -4.65 16.09 5.78
C PRO A 87 -4.94 16.90 4.51
N SER A 88 -5.21 18.21 4.60
CA SER A 88 -5.54 19.03 3.42
C SER A 88 -4.32 19.48 2.61
N LEU A 89 -3.10 19.16 3.09
CA LEU A 89 -1.85 19.62 2.50
C LEU A 89 -1.43 18.75 1.30
N ASP A 90 -2.03 19.03 0.15
CA ASP A 90 -1.80 18.40 -1.15
C ASP A 90 -0.32 18.24 -1.52
N GLN A 91 0.49 19.29 -1.33
CA GLN A 91 1.91 19.30 -1.71
C GLN A 91 2.75 18.21 -1.04
N VAL A 92 2.36 17.76 0.16
CA VAL A 92 3.09 16.72 0.89
C VAL A 92 2.91 15.36 0.23
N TYR A 93 1.70 15.04 -0.24
CA TYR A 93 1.42 13.78 -0.91
C TYR A 93 2.25 13.64 -2.20
N GLY A 94 2.39 14.72 -2.97
CA GLY A 94 3.25 14.73 -4.17
C GLY A 94 4.72 14.48 -3.84
N LYS A 95 5.27 15.18 -2.85
CA LYS A 95 6.67 15.01 -2.42
C LYS A 95 6.94 13.60 -1.86
N MET A 96 6.01 13.03 -1.10
CA MET A 96 6.11 11.65 -0.63
C MET A 96 6.06 10.67 -1.82
N ALA A 97 5.16 10.89 -2.78
CA ALA A 97 5.02 10.05 -3.96
C ALA A 97 6.30 10.05 -4.81
N ASP A 98 6.93 11.21 -4.99
CA ASP A 98 8.22 11.34 -5.69
C ASP A 98 9.34 10.56 -5.00
N ILE A 99 9.44 10.67 -3.67
CA ILE A 99 10.41 9.89 -2.87
C ILE A 99 10.18 8.39 -3.06
N TYR A 100 8.93 7.94 -2.96
CA TYR A 100 8.60 6.53 -3.12
C TYR A 100 8.89 6.03 -4.55
N ARG A 101 8.62 6.84 -5.57
CA ARG A 101 8.98 6.53 -6.96
C ARG A 101 10.49 6.40 -7.15
N GLU A 102 11.27 7.30 -6.56
CA GLU A 102 12.74 7.26 -6.61
C GLU A 102 13.31 6.02 -5.89
N LYS A 103 12.71 5.62 -4.75
CA LYS A 103 13.10 4.41 -4.02
C LYS A 103 12.61 3.11 -4.68
N GLY A 104 11.74 3.18 -5.69
CA GLY A 104 11.13 2.00 -6.32
C GLY A 104 9.99 1.39 -5.51
N CYS A 105 9.54 2.04 -4.44
CA CYS A 105 8.34 1.67 -3.69
C CYS A 105 7.10 2.13 -4.46
N LEU A 106 6.85 1.52 -5.63
CA LEU A 106 5.81 1.94 -6.56
C LEU A 106 4.42 1.88 -5.91
N ALA A 107 4.24 0.96 -4.97
CA ALA A 107 3.00 0.79 -4.25
C ALA A 107 2.61 1.99 -3.39
N ASP A 108 3.55 2.40 -2.53
CA ASP A 108 3.39 3.57 -1.69
C ASP A 108 3.27 4.84 -2.55
N ALA A 109 4.03 4.94 -3.64
CA ALA A 109 3.95 6.07 -4.58
C ALA A 109 2.55 6.21 -5.19
N PHE A 110 2.00 5.11 -5.71
CA PHE A 110 0.66 5.09 -6.31
C PHE A 110 -0.41 5.48 -5.28
N HIS A 111 -0.31 4.97 -4.05
CA HIS A 111 -1.23 5.34 -2.98
C HIS A 111 -1.20 6.84 -2.68
N GLN A 112 -0.01 7.44 -2.57
CA GLN A 112 0.12 8.88 -2.35
C GLN A 112 -0.43 9.71 -3.52
N TYR A 113 -0.15 9.31 -4.77
CA TYR A 113 -0.69 9.98 -5.95
C TYR A 113 -2.22 9.90 -6.02
N ARG A 114 -2.82 8.77 -5.62
CA ARG A 114 -4.28 8.65 -5.58
C ARG A 114 -4.90 9.63 -4.59
N ILE A 115 -4.32 9.75 -3.39
CA ILE A 115 -4.79 10.72 -2.40
C ILE A 115 -4.67 12.16 -2.95
N LEU A 116 -3.55 12.46 -3.62
CA LEU A 116 -3.35 13.75 -4.25
C LEU A 116 -4.37 14.04 -5.38
N ALA A 117 -4.66 13.04 -6.22
CA ALA A 117 -5.68 13.16 -7.27
C ALA A 117 -7.06 13.45 -6.66
N GLN A 118 -7.43 12.74 -5.59
CA GLN A 118 -8.68 12.99 -4.86
C GLN A 118 -8.74 14.42 -4.29
N HIS A 119 -7.65 14.92 -3.72
CA HIS A 119 -7.60 16.31 -3.23
C HIS A 119 -7.87 17.33 -4.33
N TYR A 120 -7.30 17.13 -5.53
CA TYR A 120 -7.55 18.01 -6.67
C TYR A 120 -8.96 17.86 -7.24
N GLU A 121 -9.59 16.69 -7.11
CA GLU A 121 -11.00 16.52 -7.44
C GLU A 121 -11.92 17.25 -6.48
N ASP A 122 -11.69 17.08 -5.18
CA ASP A 122 -12.45 17.74 -4.12
C ASP A 122 -12.30 19.27 -4.20
N SER A 123 -11.15 19.76 -4.66
CA SER A 123 -10.92 21.19 -4.92
C SER A 123 -11.45 21.68 -6.27
N GLY A 124 -11.90 20.79 -7.14
CA GLY A 124 -12.40 21.10 -8.49
C GLY A 124 -11.32 21.37 -9.53
N GLU A 125 -10.05 21.13 -9.21
CA GLU A 125 -8.88 21.32 -10.06
C GLU A 125 -8.64 20.11 -10.99
N LYS A 126 -9.61 19.84 -11.87
CA LYS A 126 -9.62 18.68 -12.78
C LYS A 126 -8.35 18.52 -13.61
N GLU A 127 -7.77 19.62 -14.07
CA GLU A 127 -6.55 19.61 -14.89
C GLU A 127 -5.35 19.02 -14.13
N LYS A 128 -5.19 19.36 -12.85
CA LYS A 128 -4.13 18.81 -12.00
C LYS A 128 -4.39 17.35 -11.64
N ALA A 129 -5.65 17.00 -11.36
CA ALA A 129 -6.03 15.61 -11.13
C ALA A 129 -5.69 14.71 -12.35
N LEU A 130 -5.98 15.18 -13.56
CA LEU A 130 -5.62 14.50 -14.81
C LEU A 130 -4.10 14.33 -14.97
N GLU A 131 -3.30 15.33 -14.60
CA GLU A 131 -1.84 15.23 -14.63
C GLU A 131 -1.31 14.14 -13.68
N ILE A 132 -1.82 14.09 -12.45
CA ILE A 132 -1.46 13.05 -11.47
C ILE A 132 -1.88 11.66 -11.96
N VAL A 133 -3.09 11.53 -12.49
CA VAL A 133 -3.60 10.27 -13.06
C VAL A 133 -2.75 9.80 -14.25
N LYS A 134 -2.28 10.73 -15.09
CA LYS A 134 -1.34 10.41 -16.17
C LYS A 134 -0.02 9.88 -15.62
N ILE A 135 0.55 10.56 -14.61
CA ILE A 135 1.76 10.09 -13.92
C ILE A 135 1.55 8.68 -13.36
N MET A 136 0.40 8.42 -12.71
CA MET A 136 0.05 7.10 -12.18
C MET A 136 -0.01 6.02 -13.26
N GLY A 137 -0.53 6.34 -14.45
CA GLY A 137 -0.57 5.42 -15.59
C GLY A 137 0.79 5.17 -16.26
N GLU A 138 1.72 6.11 -16.11
CA GLU A 138 3.10 6.01 -16.60
C GLU A 138 4.04 5.30 -15.60
N ILE A 139 3.63 5.09 -14.35
CA ILE A 139 4.39 4.30 -13.39
C ILE A 139 4.56 2.88 -13.98
N ASP A 140 5.80 2.62 -14.37
CA ASP A 140 6.22 1.60 -15.33
C ASP A 140 5.74 0.18 -14.94
N LEU A 141 4.57 -0.21 -15.45
CA LEU A 141 3.95 -1.53 -15.24
C LEU A 141 4.86 -2.68 -15.71
N LYS A 142 5.88 -2.40 -16.53
CA LYS A 142 6.89 -3.37 -16.97
C LYS A 142 7.88 -3.79 -15.89
N LYS A 143 8.09 -2.97 -14.84
CA LYS A 143 8.91 -3.38 -13.68
C LYS A 143 8.17 -4.32 -12.73
N ILE A 144 6.85 -4.40 -12.85
CA ILE A 144 6.01 -5.34 -12.08
C ILE A 144 6.04 -6.72 -12.75
N ASP A 145 6.12 -6.78 -14.09
CA ASP A 145 6.01 -8.02 -14.87
C ASP A 145 7.38 -8.67 -15.24
N GLY A 146 8.47 -8.42 -14.50
CA GLY A 146 9.75 -9.09 -14.79
C GLY A 146 10.90 -8.82 -13.82
N SER A 147 11.35 -9.89 -13.15
CA SER A 147 12.59 -9.99 -12.35
C SER A 147 12.65 -9.23 -11.02
N GLY A 148 12.26 -9.95 -9.97
CA GLY A 148 12.49 -9.67 -8.56
C GLY A 148 11.79 -10.75 -7.73
N GLY A 149 12.02 -12.05 -7.97
CA GLY A 149 13.37 -12.60 -7.92
C GLY A 149 13.88 -12.39 -6.50
N GLU A 150 13.70 -13.41 -5.67
CA GLU A 150 14.27 -13.54 -4.33
C GLU A 150 15.61 -12.81 -4.17
N GLU A 151 15.62 -11.72 -3.40
CA GLU A 151 16.76 -11.39 -2.55
C GLU A 151 16.31 -11.51 -1.09
N SER A 152 16.03 -12.75 -0.70
CA SER A 152 16.61 -13.27 0.54
C SER A 152 18.13 -13.19 0.42
N ARG A 153 18.69 -11.99 0.58
CA ARG A 153 20.11 -11.86 0.87
C ARG A 153 20.26 -12.06 2.36
N ALA A 154 20.70 -13.27 2.70
CA ALA A 154 21.12 -13.68 4.03
C ALA A 154 21.80 -12.52 4.78
N ILE A 155 21.11 -11.98 5.78
CA ILE A 155 21.76 -11.28 6.87
C ILE A 155 22.49 -12.39 7.66
N PRO A 156 23.81 -12.32 7.84
CA PRO A 156 24.50 -13.31 8.65
C PRO A 156 23.91 -13.27 10.05
N ARG A 157 23.42 -14.44 10.51
CA ARG A 157 23.01 -14.68 11.90
C ARG A 157 24.10 -14.18 12.84
N GLY A 158 23.79 -13.09 13.54
CA GLY A 158 24.59 -12.54 14.62
C GLY A 158 23.69 -12.16 15.78
N LYS A 159 23.39 -13.17 16.61
CA LYS A 159 22.83 -13.13 17.97
C LYS A 159 21.53 -12.34 18.19
N GLU A 160 20.47 -13.11 18.39
CA GLU A 160 19.26 -12.76 19.12
C GLU A 160 19.62 -12.19 20.51
N GLU A 161 19.02 -11.05 20.87
CA GLU A 161 18.63 -10.78 22.24
C GLU A 161 17.16 -10.39 22.26
N GLU A 162 16.41 -11.15 23.04
CA GLU A 162 14.99 -10.99 23.34
C GLU A 162 14.70 -9.63 23.97
N SER A 163 13.58 -9.00 23.62
CA SER A 163 12.63 -8.57 24.66
C SER A 163 11.23 -8.31 24.09
N SER A 164 10.28 -8.75 24.89
CA SER A 164 8.84 -8.84 24.72
C SER A 164 8.09 -7.52 24.94
N GLY A 165 7.27 -7.10 23.96
CA GLY A 165 6.01 -6.30 24.01
C GLY A 165 5.91 -5.00 24.85
N PRO A 166 4.76 -4.26 24.80
CA PRO A 166 3.57 -4.42 23.94
C PRO A 166 3.28 -3.22 23.01
N ALA A 167 2.38 -3.47 22.06
CA ALA A 167 1.73 -2.51 21.18
C ALA A 167 0.78 -1.56 21.95
N GLU A 168 0.44 -0.45 21.28
CA GLU A 168 -0.64 0.51 21.58
C GLU A 168 -0.54 1.32 22.88
N ALA A 169 0.06 2.51 22.76
CA ALA A 169 -0.50 3.79 23.24
C ALA A 169 0.53 4.90 23.01
N VAL A 170 0.30 5.81 22.06
CA VAL A 170 0.89 7.16 22.16
C VAL A 170 -0.20 8.16 21.88
N ALA A 171 -0.98 8.40 22.94
CA ALA A 171 -1.80 9.59 23.09
C ALA A 171 -0.91 10.84 23.12
N GLU A 172 -1.51 11.94 22.69
CA GLU A 172 -0.99 13.31 22.70
C GLU A 172 -0.08 13.67 23.89
N ARG A 173 1.21 13.90 23.63
CA ARG A 173 2.05 14.99 24.16
C ARG A 173 3.52 14.76 23.82
N GLY A 174 4.10 15.71 23.07
CA GLY A 174 5.54 15.98 23.07
C GLY A 174 6.47 14.87 22.56
N PHE A 175 6.32 14.44 21.31
CA PHE A 175 7.43 13.77 20.60
C PHE A 175 8.35 14.85 20.03
N ASP A 176 9.57 14.98 20.57
CA ASP A 176 10.61 15.88 20.07
C ASP A 176 11.25 15.25 18.82
N LEU A 177 10.62 15.53 17.67
CA LEU A 177 11.03 15.00 16.37
C LEU A 177 12.45 15.47 16.01
N GLY A 178 12.82 16.68 16.41
CA GLY A 178 14.14 17.29 16.28
C GLY A 178 15.20 16.49 17.00
N ALA A 179 14.98 16.13 18.27
CA ALA A 179 15.90 15.30 19.05
C ALA A 179 16.02 13.88 18.46
N ALA A 180 14.91 13.28 18.04
CA ALA A 180 14.89 11.92 17.46
C ALA A 180 15.60 11.85 16.09
N LEU A 181 15.40 12.84 15.23
CA LEU A 181 16.01 12.89 13.89
C LEU A 181 17.46 13.39 13.89
N THR A 182 17.90 14.08 14.96
CA THR A 182 19.29 14.56 15.08
C THR A 182 20.25 13.53 15.67
N THR A 183 19.76 12.54 16.42
CA THR A 183 20.56 11.53 17.15
C THR A 183 20.62 10.17 16.46
N ALA A 184 19.64 9.82 15.62
CA ALA A 184 19.59 8.51 14.96
C ALA A 184 20.36 8.52 13.63
N GLU A 185 21.53 7.86 13.56
CA GLU A 185 22.36 7.75 12.35
C GLU A 185 21.77 6.81 11.29
N THR A 186 20.88 5.89 11.66
CA THR A 186 20.08 5.10 10.73
C THR A 186 18.79 4.68 11.44
N LEU A 187 17.65 5.23 11.03
CA LEU A 187 16.36 4.67 11.44
C LEU A 187 16.04 3.51 10.48
N PRO A 188 15.97 2.26 10.95
CA PRO A 188 15.41 1.18 10.15
C PRO A 188 13.95 1.53 9.84
N VAL A 189 13.61 1.48 8.55
CA VAL A 189 12.27 1.72 8.05
C VAL A 189 11.43 0.47 8.39
N GLU A 190 10.91 0.41 9.60
CA GLU A 190 9.75 -0.43 9.89
C GLU A 190 8.49 0.39 9.59
N ILE A 191 7.84 0.07 8.47
CA ILE A 191 6.54 0.62 8.09
C ILE A 191 5.50 -0.29 8.74
N PRO A 192 4.75 0.16 9.78
CA PRO A 192 3.63 -0.62 10.29
C PRO A 192 2.53 -0.62 9.24
N GLN A 193 2.01 -1.82 8.96
CA GLN A 193 0.88 -2.05 8.09
C GLN A 193 -0.41 -1.38 8.59
N LYS A 194 -1.26 -1.06 7.62
CA LYS A 194 -2.71 -0.83 7.72
C LYS A 194 -3.14 0.52 8.33
N VAL A 195 -3.32 1.51 7.46
CA VAL A 195 -4.30 2.58 7.70
C VAL A 195 -5.56 2.22 6.92
N SER A 196 -6.52 1.63 7.63
CA SER A 196 -7.90 1.53 7.17
C SER A 196 -8.61 2.84 7.49
N VAL A 197 -9.11 3.56 6.49
CA VAL A 197 -10.44 4.21 6.57
C VAL A 197 -11.02 4.27 5.16
N LEU A 198 -12.16 3.59 5.00
CA LEU A 198 -13.15 3.83 3.97
C LEU A 198 -13.76 5.22 4.17
N GLU A 199 -13.77 6.06 3.15
CA GLU A 199 -14.95 6.88 2.83
C GLU A 199 -15.17 6.86 1.32
N LYS A 200 -16.36 6.41 0.93
CA LYS A 200 -16.88 6.44 -0.43
C LYS A 200 -17.08 7.90 -0.85
N GLY A 201 -16.48 8.28 -1.96
CA GLY A 201 -16.79 9.51 -2.69
C GLY A 201 -16.24 9.37 -4.10
N ILE A 202 -17.15 9.22 -5.07
CA ILE A 202 -16.88 9.02 -6.49
C ILE A 202 -16.04 10.18 -7.04
N GLY A 203 -15.01 9.88 -7.86
CA GLY A 203 -14.34 10.89 -8.69
C GLY A 203 -13.14 10.39 -9.50
N VAL A 204 -12.26 9.57 -8.91
CA VAL A 204 -11.04 9.11 -9.61
C VAL A 204 -11.35 8.14 -10.74
N GLU A 205 -12.34 7.25 -10.60
CA GLU A 205 -12.77 6.37 -11.69
C GLU A 205 -13.23 7.13 -12.94
N GLU A 206 -13.84 8.31 -12.76
CA GLU A 206 -14.39 9.09 -13.86
C GLU A 206 -13.29 9.86 -14.59
N ILE A 207 -12.26 10.33 -13.87
CA ILE A 207 -11.04 10.90 -14.48
C ILE A 207 -10.20 9.82 -15.15
N PHE A 208 -10.06 8.62 -14.56
CA PHE A 208 -9.43 7.48 -15.25
C PHE A 208 -10.19 7.09 -16.52
N LYS A 209 -11.53 7.17 -16.50
CA LYS A 209 -12.40 6.93 -17.66
C LYS A 209 -12.27 8.05 -18.71
N GLU A 210 -12.19 9.31 -18.29
CA GLU A 210 -12.01 10.46 -19.17
C GLU A 210 -10.60 10.49 -19.79
N LEU A 211 -9.57 10.12 -19.01
CA LEU A 211 -8.20 9.91 -19.50
C LEU A 211 -8.17 8.77 -20.51
N LYS A 212 -8.89 7.67 -20.24
CA LYS A 212 -9.09 6.54 -21.17
C LYS A 212 -9.78 6.97 -22.47
N ASP A 213 -10.76 7.88 -22.41
CA ASP A 213 -11.53 8.36 -23.57
C ASP A 213 -10.77 9.45 -24.37
N LEU A 214 -9.89 10.24 -23.72
CA LEU A 214 -9.00 11.23 -24.35
C LEU A 214 -7.72 10.62 -24.96
N GLY A 215 -7.53 9.31 -24.77
CA GLY A 215 -6.34 8.56 -25.17
C GLY A 215 -5.50 8.19 -23.96
N GLY A 216 -5.99 7.22 -23.16
CA GLY A 216 -5.44 6.82 -21.86
C GLY A 216 -4.02 6.25 -21.94
N PRO A 217 -3.51 5.57 -20.89
CA PRO A 217 -2.32 4.73 -21.07
C PRO A 217 -2.69 3.78 -22.20
N SER A 218 -2.00 3.99 -23.32
CA SER A 218 -2.53 4.05 -24.68
C SER A 218 -3.46 2.90 -25.11
N ALA A 219 -3.96 3.00 -26.34
CA ALA A 219 -4.06 1.84 -27.21
C ALA A 219 -2.76 0.94 -27.28
N ALA A 220 -1.88 0.92 -26.25
CA ALA A 220 -0.54 0.33 -26.21
C ALA A 220 -0.39 -0.85 -25.25
N ASP A 221 -1.35 -1.18 -24.38
CA ASP A 221 -1.28 -2.43 -23.60
C ASP A 221 -2.57 -3.28 -23.73
N PRO A 222 -2.51 -4.36 -24.56
CA PRO A 222 -3.58 -5.34 -24.69
C PRO A 222 -4.00 -5.99 -23.36
N HIS A 223 -3.22 -5.86 -22.29
CA HIS A 223 -3.47 -6.45 -20.96
C HIS A 223 -3.63 -5.42 -19.84
N PHE A 224 -3.93 -4.17 -20.18
CA PHE A 224 -4.05 -3.07 -19.23
C PHE A 224 -4.86 -3.38 -17.95
N ASN A 225 -6.08 -3.91 -18.08
CA ASN A 225 -6.96 -4.13 -16.92
C ASN A 225 -6.43 -5.29 -16.06
N TYR A 226 -5.83 -6.30 -16.68
CA TYR A 226 -5.17 -7.36 -15.92
C TYR A 226 -4.00 -6.79 -15.11
N ASN A 227 -3.13 -6.01 -15.74
CA ASN A 227 -1.97 -5.40 -15.08
C ASN A 227 -2.39 -4.43 -13.97
N MET A 228 -3.49 -3.69 -14.16
CA MET A 228 -4.08 -2.85 -13.11
C MET A 228 -4.64 -3.68 -11.95
N GLY A 229 -5.30 -4.80 -12.22
CA GLY A 229 -5.76 -5.70 -11.16
C GLY A 229 -4.60 -6.26 -10.35
N VAL A 230 -3.50 -6.65 -11.01
CA VAL A 230 -2.27 -7.09 -10.33
C VAL A 230 -1.73 -5.97 -9.45
N ALA A 231 -1.61 -4.75 -9.99
CA ALA A 231 -1.17 -3.60 -9.22
C ALA A 231 -2.07 -3.40 -7.99
N TYR A 232 -3.38 -3.20 -8.15
CA TYR A 232 -4.31 -3.01 -7.03
C TYR A 232 -4.22 -4.13 -5.98
N ARG A 233 -4.04 -5.39 -6.40
CA ARG A 233 -3.86 -6.51 -5.48
C ARG A 233 -2.57 -6.40 -4.68
N GLU A 234 -1.45 -6.08 -5.33
CA GLU A 234 -0.16 -5.85 -4.64
C GLU A 234 -0.24 -4.66 -3.67
N LEU A 235 -1.09 -3.68 -3.96
CA LEU A 235 -1.38 -2.55 -3.08
C LEU A 235 -2.34 -2.87 -1.92
N GLY A 236 -2.92 -4.08 -1.88
CA GLY A 236 -3.93 -4.48 -0.90
C GLY A 236 -5.32 -3.91 -1.13
N PHE A 237 -5.56 -3.30 -2.29
CA PHE A 237 -6.88 -2.83 -2.74
C PHE A 237 -7.63 -4.00 -3.42
N PHE A 238 -8.03 -4.98 -2.61
CA PHE A 238 -8.58 -6.25 -3.10
C PHE A 238 -9.91 -6.09 -3.86
N ASP A 239 -10.77 -5.15 -3.44
CA ASP A 239 -12.06 -4.90 -4.11
C ASP A 239 -11.83 -4.31 -5.51
N GLU A 240 -11.01 -3.26 -5.60
CA GLU A 240 -10.66 -2.60 -6.86
C GLU A 240 -9.87 -3.53 -7.78
N ALA A 241 -9.01 -4.38 -7.22
CA ALA A 241 -8.32 -5.42 -7.98
C ALA A 241 -9.30 -6.38 -8.65
N MET A 242 -10.31 -6.83 -7.91
CA MET A 242 -11.36 -7.71 -8.44
C MET A 242 -12.14 -7.01 -9.56
N ASP A 243 -12.51 -5.74 -9.40
CA ASP A 243 -13.19 -4.96 -10.46
C ASP A 243 -12.35 -4.89 -11.74
N GLN A 244 -11.03 -4.69 -11.62
CA GLN A 244 -10.12 -4.68 -12.77
C GLN A 244 -9.96 -6.07 -13.40
N PHE A 245 -9.89 -7.14 -12.61
CA PHE A 245 -9.84 -8.50 -13.15
C PHE A 245 -11.15 -8.87 -13.86
N GLU A 246 -12.31 -8.47 -13.35
CA GLU A 246 -13.57 -8.65 -14.08
C GLU A 246 -13.57 -7.91 -15.41
N ALA A 247 -13.08 -6.66 -15.43
CA ALA A 247 -12.94 -5.89 -16.66
C ALA A 247 -11.95 -6.55 -17.63
N ALA A 248 -10.86 -7.16 -17.13
CA ALA A 248 -9.90 -7.92 -17.92
C ALA A 248 -10.55 -9.13 -18.60
N VAL A 249 -11.34 -9.92 -17.84
CA VAL A 249 -12.09 -11.06 -18.38
C VAL A 249 -13.06 -10.63 -19.48
N LYS A 250 -13.86 -9.58 -19.25
CA LYS A 250 -14.82 -9.05 -20.24
C LYS A 250 -14.15 -8.61 -21.54
N LYS A 251 -12.89 -8.20 -21.48
CA LYS A 251 -12.08 -7.75 -22.64
C LYS A 251 -11.16 -8.83 -23.20
N GLY A 252 -11.23 -10.07 -22.70
CA GLY A 252 -10.36 -11.17 -23.13
C GLY A 252 -8.88 -10.99 -22.79
N GLN A 253 -8.57 -10.16 -21.79
CA GLN A 253 -7.19 -9.88 -21.38
C GLN A 253 -6.73 -10.93 -20.37
N LYS A 254 -5.78 -11.80 -20.76
CA LYS A 254 -5.24 -12.87 -19.90
C LYS A 254 -6.37 -13.59 -19.11
N PRO A 255 -7.39 -14.15 -19.79
CA PRO A 255 -8.63 -14.58 -19.14
C PRO A 255 -8.41 -15.67 -18.11
N PHE A 256 -7.47 -16.60 -18.37
CA PHE A 256 -7.08 -17.62 -17.41
C PHE A 256 -6.53 -17.01 -16.11
N GLU A 257 -5.56 -16.11 -16.24
CA GLU A 257 -4.91 -15.46 -15.09
C GLU A 257 -5.88 -14.56 -14.35
N ALA A 258 -6.69 -13.76 -15.07
CA ALA A 258 -7.68 -12.87 -14.47
C ALA A 258 -8.74 -13.65 -13.66
N LEU A 259 -9.29 -14.73 -14.23
CA LEU A 259 -10.24 -15.60 -13.53
C LEU A 259 -9.59 -16.30 -12.33
N SER A 260 -8.32 -16.72 -12.45
CA SER A 260 -7.57 -17.29 -11.32
C SER A 260 -7.40 -16.27 -10.20
N MET A 261 -7.07 -15.02 -10.52
CA MET A 261 -6.95 -13.94 -9.52
C MET A 261 -8.28 -13.61 -8.85
N LEU A 262 -9.40 -13.61 -9.59
CA LEU A 262 -10.74 -13.51 -9.00
C LEU A 262 -11.05 -14.68 -8.06
N GLY A 263 -10.65 -15.90 -8.44
CA GLY A 263 -10.78 -17.09 -7.60
C GLY A 263 -10.05 -16.96 -6.27
N PHE A 264 -8.80 -16.45 -6.28
CA PHE A 264 -8.06 -16.16 -5.07
C PHE A 264 -8.70 -15.05 -4.24
N GLY A 265 -9.16 -13.96 -4.86
CA GLY A 265 -9.83 -12.87 -4.15
C GLY A 265 -11.10 -13.34 -3.42
N HIS A 266 -11.92 -14.16 -4.08
CA HIS A 266 -13.09 -14.78 -3.43
C HIS A 266 -12.69 -15.74 -2.30
N TRP A 267 -11.62 -16.52 -2.49
CA TRP A 267 -11.11 -17.44 -1.48
C TRP A 267 -10.64 -16.68 -0.22
N GLU A 268 -9.85 -15.62 -0.37
CA GLU A 268 -9.38 -14.78 0.75
C GLU A 268 -10.54 -14.16 1.54
N LYS A 269 -11.68 -13.90 0.88
CA LYS A 269 -12.92 -13.40 1.50
C LYS A 269 -13.80 -14.50 2.14
N GLY A 270 -13.41 -15.77 2.04
CA GLY A 270 -14.21 -16.91 2.49
C GLY A 270 -15.43 -17.20 1.62
N MET A 271 -15.47 -16.68 0.40
CA MET A 271 -16.53 -16.93 -0.58
C MET A 271 -16.20 -18.18 -1.40
N TRP A 272 -16.29 -19.35 -0.75
CA TRP A 272 -15.77 -20.62 -1.27
C TRP A 272 -16.40 -21.06 -2.60
N ASP A 273 -17.71 -20.84 -2.77
CA ASP A 273 -18.42 -21.22 -4.00
C ASP A 273 -18.09 -20.27 -5.17
N ASP A 274 -17.96 -18.97 -4.91
CA ASP A 274 -17.54 -17.99 -5.92
C ASP A 274 -16.08 -18.20 -6.34
N ALA A 275 -15.21 -18.56 -5.39
CA ALA A 275 -13.83 -18.95 -5.67
C ALA A 275 -13.80 -20.16 -6.62
N ARG A 276 -14.56 -21.21 -6.29
CA ARG A 276 -14.68 -22.41 -7.10
C ARG A 276 -15.16 -22.09 -8.51
N GLN A 277 -16.24 -21.31 -8.64
CA GLN A 277 -16.79 -20.94 -9.94
C GLN A 277 -15.78 -20.16 -10.79
N SER A 278 -15.00 -19.26 -10.20
CA SER A 278 -13.95 -18.52 -10.90
C SER A 278 -12.85 -19.45 -11.41
N PHE A 279 -12.36 -20.38 -10.59
CA PHE A 279 -11.35 -21.36 -11.02
C PHE A 279 -11.86 -22.34 -12.08
N GLU A 280 -13.12 -22.80 -11.99
CA GLU A 280 -13.74 -23.64 -13.03
C GLU A 280 -13.86 -22.88 -14.36
N LYS A 281 -14.28 -21.61 -14.32
CA LYS A 281 -14.28 -20.74 -15.51
C LYS A 281 -12.85 -20.56 -16.06
N ALA A 282 -11.85 -20.42 -15.19
CA ALA A 282 -10.45 -20.29 -15.62
C ALA A 282 -10.01 -21.51 -16.44
N LEU A 283 -10.38 -22.72 -16.00
CA LEU A 283 -10.09 -23.96 -16.74
C LEU A 283 -10.83 -24.08 -18.09
N GLY A 284 -11.88 -23.29 -18.30
CA GLY A 284 -12.58 -23.18 -19.59
C GLY A 284 -11.89 -22.27 -20.61
N ALA A 285 -10.80 -21.58 -20.24
CA ALA A 285 -10.06 -20.72 -21.17
C ALA A 285 -9.26 -21.53 -22.21
N GLU A 286 -9.02 -20.94 -23.37
CA GLU A 286 -8.29 -21.61 -24.45
C GLU A 286 -6.77 -21.61 -24.23
N LYS A 287 -6.09 -22.67 -24.71
CA LYS A 287 -4.62 -22.78 -24.80
C LYS A 287 -3.87 -22.59 -23.47
N ILE A 288 -4.43 -23.13 -22.38
CA ILE A 288 -3.78 -23.10 -21.07
C ILE A 288 -2.61 -24.11 -21.03
N PRO A 289 -1.40 -23.71 -20.64
CA PRO A 289 -0.31 -24.65 -20.36
C PRO A 289 -0.71 -25.71 -19.33
N GLN A 290 -0.32 -26.97 -19.55
CA GLN A 290 -0.72 -28.10 -18.69
C GLN A 290 -0.33 -27.89 -17.21
N GLU A 291 0.83 -27.28 -16.94
CA GLU A 291 1.28 -26.95 -15.58
C GLU A 291 0.30 -26.02 -14.84
N LYS A 292 -0.22 -25.00 -15.55
CA LYS A 292 -1.22 -24.08 -15.02
C LYS A 292 -2.55 -24.78 -14.78
N VAL A 293 -2.95 -25.69 -15.67
CA VAL A 293 -4.15 -26.54 -15.48
C VAL A 293 -4.02 -27.41 -14.24
N LEU A 294 -2.87 -28.09 -14.07
CA LEU A 294 -2.58 -28.92 -12.90
C LEU A 294 -2.69 -28.11 -11.59
N SER A 295 -2.09 -26.92 -11.57
CA SER A 295 -2.12 -26.00 -10.43
C SER A 295 -3.54 -25.59 -10.04
N VAL A 296 -4.38 -25.20 -11.02
CA VAL A 296 -5.77 -24.80 -10.74
C VAL A 296 -6.64 -25.98 -10.34
N LYS A 297 -6.45 -27.17 -10.95
CA LYS A 297 -7.15 -28.38 -10.50
C LYS A 297 -6.80 -28.74 -9.07
N TYR A 298 -5.55 -28.55 -8.67
CA TYR A 298 -5.11 -28.79 -7.31
C TYR A 298 -5.81 -27.82 -6.33
N ILE A 299 -5.83 -26.52 -6.64
CA ILE A 299 -6.56 -25.52 -5.84
C ILE A 299 -8.05 -25.86 -5.73
N LEU A 300 -8.69 -26.28 -6.82
CA LEU A 300 -10.09 -26.73 -6.79
C LEU A 300 -10.29 -27.95 -5.87
N SER A 301 -9.35 -28.91 -5.85
CA SER A 301 -9.44 -30.05 -4.94
C SER A 301 -9.39 -29.62 -3.47
N LEU A 302 -8.56 -28.63 -3.11
CA LEU A 302 -8.53 -28.05 -1.77
C LEU A 302 -9.87 -27.36 -1.43
N LEU A 303 -10.44 -26.57 -2.35
CA LEU A 303 -11.76 -25.96 -2.15
C LEU A 303 -12.88 -26.99 -1.98
N TYR A 304 -12.80 -28.13 -2.67
CA TYR A 304 -13.73 -29.24 -2.48
C TYR A 304 -13.52 -29.95 -1.13
N GLN A 305 -12.29 -30.07 -0.64
CA GLN A 305 -12.00 -30.60 0.71
C GLN A 305 -12.58 -29.70 1.80
N GLU A 306 -12.34 -28.39 1.71
CA GLU A 306 -12.85 -27.39 2.67
C GLU A 306 -14.38 -27.36 2.71
N SER A 307 -15.04 -27.54 1.56
CA SER A 307 -16.50 -27.65 1.48
C SER A 307 -17.05 -29.05 1.79
N GLY A 308 -16.20 -30.00 2.20
CA GLY A 308 -16.59 -31.36 2.57
C GLY A 308 -16.98 -32.28 1.41
N GLN A 309 -16.80 -31.83 0.16
CA GLN A 309 -17.09 -32.58 -1.06
C GLN A 309 -15.91 -33.49 -1.45
N ILE A 310 -15.60 -34.44 -0.56
CA ILE A 310 -14.42 -35.31 -0.65
C ILE A 310 -14.35 -36.09 -1.97
N GLU A 311 -15.49 -36.55 -2.49
CA GLU A 311 -15.57 -37.29 -3.75
C GLU A 311 -15.09 -36.46 -4.95
N ASN A 312 -15.49 -35.19 -5.02
CA ASN A 312 -15.07 -34.25 -6.07
C ASN A 312 -13.58 -33.94 -5.95
N ALA A 313 -13.07 -33.77 -4.71
CA ALA A 313 -11.65 -33.58 -4.46
C ALA A 313 -10.81 -34.78 -4.94
N LEU A 314 -11.21 -36.00 -4.58
CA LEU A 314 -10.53 -37.23 -5.01
C LEU A 314 -10.51 -37.37 -6.53
N ARG A 315 -11.63 -37.07 -7.20
CA ARG A 315 -11.69 -37.12 -8.66
C ARG A 315 -10.63 -36.21 -9.30
N LEU A 316 -10.54 -34.96 -8.84
CA LEU A 316 -9.55 -34.00 -9.36
C LEU A 316 -8.11 -34.44 -9.05
N LEU A 317 -7.85 -34.93 -7.84
CA LEU A 317 -6.52 -35.43 -7.46
C LEU A 317 -6.09 -36.63 -8.31
N HIS A 318 -7.01 -37.57 -8.59
CA HIS A 318 -6.74 -38.68 -9.50
C HIS A 318 -6.46 -38.19 -10.92
N GLU A 319 -7.23 -37.23 -11.43
CA GLU A 319 -6.95 -36.62 -12.74
C GLU A 319 -5.54 -36.00 -12.76
N ILE A 320 -5.15 -35.25 -11.71
CA ILE A 320 -3.81 -34.67 -11.58
C ILE A 320 -2.73 -35.77 -11.64
N ALA A 321 -2.87 -36.82 -10.83
CA ALA A 321 -1.91 -37.93 -10.78
C ALA A 321 -1.80 -38.71 -12.10
N THR A 322 -2.87 -38.75 -12.92
CA THR A 322 -2.81 -39.36 -14.26
C THR A 322 -2.08 -38.48 -15.27
N MET A 323 -2.23 -37.16 -15.16
CA MET A 323 -1.59 -36.20 -16.07
C MET A 323 -0.11 -35.99 -15.73
N ASP A 324 0.22 -35.95 -14.44
CA ASP A 324 1.58 -35.85 -13.93
C ASP A 324 1.70 -36.60 -12.59
N LYS A 325 2.43 -37.72 -12.61
CA LYS A 325 2.64 -38.57 -11.45
C LYS A 325 3.53 -37.92 -10.37
N GLY A 326 4.32 -36.91 -10.74
CA GLY A 326 5.25 -36.20 -9.87
C GLY A 326 4.72 -34.85 -9.38
N PHE A 327 3.49 -34.47 -9.73
CA PHE A 327 2.92 -33.19 -9.34
C PHE A 327 2.68 -33.15 -7.83
N LEU A 328 3.51 -32.38 -7.12
CA LEU A 328 3.48 -32.22 -5.66
C LEU A 328 3.50 -33.59 -4.93
N GLN A 329 2.73 -33.74 -3.85
CA GLN A 329 2.58 -35.00 -3.10
C GLN A 329 1.18 -35.61 -3.29
N VAL A 330 0.53 -35.32 -4.42
CA VAL A 330 -0.86 -35.73 -4.71
C VAL A 330 -1.14 -37.22 -4.46
N PRO A 331 -0.26 -38.19 -4.83
CA PRO A 331 -0.50 -39.60 -4.51
C PRO A 331 -0.62 -39.90 -3.01
N LYS A 332 0.15 -39.19 -2.16
CA LYS A 332 0.06 -39.34 -0.71
C LYS A 332 -1.22 -38.71 -0.17
N GLU A 333 -1.57 -37.53 -0.66
CA GLU A 333 -2.80 -36.84 -0.27
C GLU A 333 -4.05 -37.66 -0.59
N ILE A 334 -4.09 -38.31 -1.76
CA ILE A 334 -5.16 -39.25 -2.11
C ILE A 334 -5.27 -40.36 -1.07
N ALA A 335 -4.15 -41.00 -0.70
CA ALA A 335 -4.15 -42.08 0.28
C ALA A 335 -4.63 -41.61 1.67
N GLU A 336 -4.19 -40.43 2.11
CA GLU A 336 -4.63 -39.82 3.38
C GLU A 336 -6.12 -39.49 3.36
N LEU A 337 -6.62 -38.92 2.27
CA LEU A 337 -8.02 -38.52 2.15
C LEU A 337 -8.96 -39.73 2.12
N VAL A 338 -8.58 -40.81 1.42
CA VAL A 338 -9.33 -42.08 1.39
C VAL A 338 -9.37 -42.71 2.78
N ASN A 339 -8.21 -42.83 3.46
CA ASN A 339 -8.14 -43.40 4.80
C ASN A 339 -9.01 -42.62 5.81
N ASN A 340 -9.01 -41.29 5.72
CA ASN A 340 -9.82 -40.43 6.56
C ASN A 340 -11.33 -40.58 6.27
N ALA A 341 -11.71 -40.72 5.00
CA ALA A 341 -13.09 -40.93 4.58
C ALA A 341 -13.63 -42.30 5.05
N GLU A 342 -12.85 -43.37 4.90
CA GLU A 342 -13.21 -44.72 5.37
C GLU A 342 -13.36 -44.76 6.90
N SER A 343 -12.43 -44.14 7.62
CA SER A 343 -12.48 -44.05 9.09
C SER A 343 -13.75 -43.36 9.60
N ARG A 344 -14.17 -42.27 8.95
CA ARG A 344 -15.43 -41.56 9.26
C ARG A 344 -16.67 -42.40 8.91
N SER A 345 -16.63 -43.12 7.80
CA SER A 345 -17.72 -44.00 7.35
C SER A 345 -17.96 -45.14 8.34
N ILE A 346 -16.88 -45.81 8.77
CA ILE A 346 -16.91 -46.88 9.78
C ILE A 346 -17.43 -46.35 11.13
N ALA A 347 -17.02 -45.15 11.54
CA ALA A 347 -17.50 -44.53 12.78
C ALA A 347 -19.02 -44.26 12.74
N ARG A 348 -19.55 -43.75 11.63
CA ARG A 348 -21.00 -43.53 11.46
C ARG A 348 -21.81 -44.82 11.55
N LEU A 349 -21.36 -45.89 10.91
CA LEU A 349 -22.03 -47.21 10.95
C LEU A 349 -22.07 -47.79 12.38
N LYS A 350 -20.98 -47.66 13.16
CA LYS A 350 -20.95 -48.10 14.56
C LYS A 350 -21.89 -47.33 15.48
N THR A 351 -22.18 -46.07 15.13
CA THR A 351 -23.09 -45.22 15.90
C THR A 351 -24.55 -45.60 15.62
N TYR A 352 -24.88 -45.92 14.36
CA TYR A 352 -26.21 -46.40 13.96
C TYR A 352 -26.55 -47.81 14.46
N ALA A 353 -25.55 -48.68 14.61
CA ALA A 353 -25.76 -50.03 15.17
C ALA A 353 -25.97 -50.06 16.70
N ARG A 354 -25.82 -48.91 17.38
CA ARG A 354 -25.99 -48.75 18.83
C ARG A 354 -27.23 -47.95 19.24
N ALA A 355 -27.93 -47.34 18.28
CA ALA A 355 -29.23 -46.72 18.44
C ALA A 355 -30.32 -47.74 18.04
#